data_AF-A0A3C0GJ41-F1
#
_entry.id   AF-A0A3C0GJ41-F1
#
_cell.length_a   1.000
_cell.length_b   1.000
_cell.length_c   1.000
_cell.angle_alpha   90.00
_cell.angle_beta   90.00
_cell.angle_gamma   90.00
#
_symmetry.space_group_name_H-M   'P 1'
#
loop_
_entity.id
_entity.type
_entity.pdbx_description
1 polymer ?
#
loop_
_entity_poly.entity_id
_entity_poly.type
_entity_poly.pdbx_seq_one_letter_code
_entity_poly.pdbx_strand_id
1 'polypeptide(L)' 'MAVPARVKATMRRLGLRGVNKPKRTPGHKTKSHVVMAKSGNRYKLIRFGQQGAKTAGKPRKGESARMKAKRRS' A
#
# COMPACT_ATOMS: atom_id res chain seq x y z
N MET A 1 10.15 3.77 -23.31
CA MET A 1 10.78 2.47 -22.94
C MET A 1 9.72 1.43 -22.66
N ALA A 2 9.70 0.35 -23.43
CA ALA A 2 8.80 -0.77 -23.19
C ALA A 2 9.12 -1.45 -21.85
N VAL A 3 8.09 -1.86 -21.11
CA VAL A 3 8.26 -2.66 -19.89
C VAL A 3 8.78 -4.04 -20.29
N PRO A 4 9.86 -4.56 -19.69
CA PRO A 4 10.41 -5.87 -20.05
C PRO A 4 9.36 -6.99 -19.92
N ALA A 5 9.38 -7.97 -20.81
CA ALA A 5 8.41 -9.07 -20.83
C ALA A 5 8.30 -9.79 -19.47
N ARG A 6 9.44 -10.02 -18.80
CA ARG A 6 9.49 -10.60 -17.45
C ARG A 6 8.70 -9.80 -16.41
N VAL A 7 8.75 -8.46 -16.50
CA VAL A 7 8.05 -7.56 -15.58
C VAL A 7 6.55 -7.61 -15.86
N LYS A 8 6.16 -7.63 -17.15
CA LYS A 8 4.77 -7.75 -17.58
C LYS A 8 4.14 -9.06 -17.13
N ALA A 9 4.88 -10.17 -17.19
CA ALA A 9 4.43 -11.47 -16.68
C ALA A 9 4.17 -11.45 -15.17
N THR A 10 5.11 -10.90 -14.38
CA THR A 10 4.94 -10.74 -12.92
C THR A 10 3.77 -9.83 -12.57
N MET A 11 3.60 -8.72 -13.31
CA MET A 11 2.46 -7.82 -13.14
C MET A 11 1.15 -8.53 -13.42
N ARG A 12 1.06 -9.33 -14.49
CA ARG A 12 -0.15 -10.10 -14.82
C ARG A 12 -0.46 -11.14 -13.73
N ARG A 13 0.55 -11.85 -13.22
CA ARG A 13 0.39 -12.82 -12.12
C ARG A 13 -0.18 -12.18 -10.85
N LEU A 14 0.25 -10.96 -10.54
CA LEU A 14 -0.24 -10.20 -9.38
C LEU A 14 -1.49 -9.36 -9.69
N GLY A 15 -1.93 -9.34 -10.96
CA GLY A 15 -3.01 -8.53 -11.48
C GLY A 15 -2.80 -7.02 -11.28
N LEU A 16 -1.56 -6.54 -11.44
CA LEU A 16 -1.21 -5.12 -11.41
C LEU A 16 -1.62 -4.44 -12.71
N ARG A 17 -2.28 -3.28 -12.61
CA ARG A 17 -2.75 -2.50 -13.76
C ARG A 17 -1.63 -1.76 -14.50
N GLY A 18 -0.49 -1.53 -13.86
CA GLY A 18 0.60 -0.73 -14.41
C GLY A 18 1.82 -0.67 -13.51
N VAL A 19 2.92 -0.13 -14.05
CA VAL A 19 4.09 0.25 -13.26
C VAL A 19 3.76 1.50 -12.45
N ASN A 20 4.33 1.62 -11.26
CA ASN A 20 4.05 2.69 -10.29
C ASN A 20 2.56 2.84 -9.92
N LYS A 21 1.72 1.82 -10.20
CA LYS A 21 0.31 1.78 -9.81
C LYS A 21 0.12 0.73 -8.72
N PRO A 22 -0.05 1.13 -7.45
CA PRO A 22 -0.21 0.18 -6.36
C PRO A 22 -1.57 -0.53 -6.41
N LYS A 23 -1.60 -1.74 -5.85
CA LYS A 23 -2.80 -2.57 -5.70
C LYS A 23 -2.87 -3.15 -4.30
N ARG A 24 -4.08 -3.23 -3.74
CA ARG A 24 -4.34 -3.92 -2.47
C ARG A 24 -4.09 -5.42 -2.59
N THR A 25 -3.47 -5.99 -1.57
CA THR A 25 -3.17 -7.42 -1.45
C THR A 25 -3.72 -7.98 -0.14
N PRO A 26 -5.04 -8.24 -0.06
CA PRO A 26 -5.68 -8.68 1.19
C PRO A 26 -5.12 -10.02 1.70
N GLY A 27 -4.78 -10.95 0.79
CA GLY A 27 -4.23 -12.27 1.16
C GLY A 27 -2.76 -12.27 1.60
N HIS A 28 -2.09 -11.12 1.70
CA HIS A 28 -0.72 -11.07 2.16
C HIS A 28 -0.63 -10.87 3.68
N LYS A 29 0.21 -11.65 4.36
CA LYS A 29 0.25 -11.76 5.84
C LYS A 29 0.49 -10.44 6.56
N THR A 30 1.43 -9.61 6.07
CA THR A 30 1.92 -8.43 6.80
C THR A 30 1.77 -7.11 6.06
N LYS A 31 1.90 -7.13 4.73
CA LYS A 31 1.76 -5.96 3.85
C LYS A 31 0.39 -5.86 3.21
N SER A 32 -0.15 -4.65 3.12
CA SER A 32 -1.50 -4.41 2.60
C SER A 32 -1.53 -4.09 1.11
N HIS A 33 -0.42 -3.66 0.51
CA HIS A 33 -0.33 -3.27 -0.90
C HIS A 33 0.91 -3.85 -1.58
N VAL A 34 0.85 -3.94 -2.90
CA VAL A 34 1.97 -4.26 -3.79
C VAL A 34 2.02 -3.29 -4.96
N VAL A 35 3.23 -2.92 -5.37
CA VAL A 35 3.48 -2.10 -6.56
C VAL A 35 4.67 -2.64 -7.33
N MET A 36 4.58 -2.61 -8.66
CA MET A 36 5.76 -2.73 -9.51
C MET A 36 6.37 -1.34 -9.67
N ALA A 37 7.37 -1.02 -8.85
CA ALA A 37 8.05 0.26 -8.89
C ALA A 37 9.07 0.29 -10.04
N LYS A 38 9.08 1.38 -10.80
CA LYS A 38 10.08 1.68 -11.82
C LYS A 38 10.77 2.99 -11.46
N SER A 39 12.10 2.96 -11.37
CA SER A 39 12.95 4.14 -11.24
C SER A 39 14.10 4.04 -12.24
N GLY A 40 14.19 5.01 -13.16
CA GLY A 40 15.12 4.96 -14.29
C GLY A 40 14.99 3.64 -15.08
N ASN A 41 16.08 2.86 -15.10
CA ASN A 41 16.14 1.56 -15.78
C ASN A 41 15.87 0.37 -14.85
N ARG A 42 15.59 0.60 -13.56
CA ARG A 42 15.35 -0.47 -12.58
C ARG A 42 13.87 -0.67 -12.31
N TYR A 43 13.47 -1.93 -12.23
CA TYR A 43 12.15 -2.38 -11.81
C TYR A 43 12.28 -3.20 -10.53
N LYS A 44 11.47 -2.88 -9.52
CA LYS A 44 11.40 -3.60 -8.26
C LYS A 44 9.95 -3.86 -7.90
N LEU A 45 9.66 -5.10 -7.50
CA LEU A 45 8.38 -5.42 -6.88
C LEU A 45 8.46 -5.07 -5.39
N ILE A 46 7.63 -4.15 -4.94
CA ILE A 46 7.64 -3.67 -3.55
C ILE A 46 6.28 -3.98 -2.93
N ARG A 47 6.29 -4.63 -1.76
CA ARG A 47 5.11 -4.78 -0.91
C ARG A 47 5.21 -3.80 0.26
N PHE A 48 4.19 -3.01 0.48
CA PHE A 48 4.22 -1.90 1.44
C PHE A 48 2.89 -1.72 2.17
N GLY A 49 2.90 -0.83 3.15
CA GLY A 49 1.82 -0.69 4.14
C GLY A 49 1.81 -1.84 5.14
N GLN A 50 1.14 -1.65 6.28
CA GLN A 50 0.93 -2.68 7.28
C GLN A 50 -0.50 -3.19 7.19
N GLN A 51 -0.66 -4.51 7.14
CA GLN A 51 -1.95 -5.18 7.16
C GLN A 51 -2.52 -5.13 8.58
N GLY A 52 -3.80 -4.81 8.71
CA GLY A 52 -4.44 -4.69 10.02
C GLY A 52 -3.87 -3.56 10.88
N ALA A 53 -3.20 -2.56 10.28
CA ALA A 53 -2.76 -1.38 11.00
C ALA A 53 -3.97 -0.70 11.64
N LYS A 54 -4.01 -0.70 12.97
CA LYS A 54 -4.97 0.09 13.73
C LYS A 54 -4.41 1.52 13.76
N THR A 55 -5.19 2.48 13.29
CA THR A 55 -4.91 3.89 13.55
C THR A 55 -4.94 4.13 15.07
N ALA A 56 -4.48 5.28 15.54
CA ALA A 56 -4.24 5.63 16.96
C ALA A 56 -5.45 5.52 17.93
N GLY A 57 -6.52 4.83 17.52
CA GLY A 57 -7.61 4.38 18.36
C GLY A 57 -8.71 5.41 18.52
N LYS A 58 -9.81 4.94 19.11
CA LYS A 58 -10.88 5.77 19.69
C LYS A 58 -10.22 6.73 20.70
N PRO A 59 -10.66 8.00 20.79
CA PRO A 59 -10.10 8.95 21.77
C PRO A 59 -10.13 8.35 23.18
N ARG A 60 -9.08 8.64 23.97
CA ARG A 60 -8.95 8.08 25.32
C ARG A 60 -10.19 8.47 26.13
N LYS A 61 -10.76 7.54 26.93
CA LYS A 61 -11.86 7.89 27.85
C LYS A 61 -11.33 8.98 28.81
N GLY A 62 -11.84 10.21 28.66
CA GLY A 62 -11.37 11.40 29.39
C GLY A 62 -10.78 12.52 28.51
N GLU A 63 -10.57 12.32 27.21
CA GLU A 63 -10.11 13.41 26.32
C GLU A 63 -11.21 14.46 26.13
N SER A 64 -10.84 15.75 26.28
CA SER A 64 -11.75 16.87 26.08
C SER A 64 -12.38 16.83 24.68
N ALA A 65 -13.61 17.36 24.54
CA ALA A 65 -14.32 17.38 23.27
C ALA A 65 -13.48 17.99 22.12
N ARG A 66 -12.63 18.98 22.46
CA ARG A 66 -11.70 19.63 21.54
C ARG A 66 -10.64 18.67 20.97
N MET A 67 -10.11 17.76 21.78
CA MET A 67 -9.13 16.76 21.33
C MET A 67 -9.79 15.64 20.52
N LYS A 68 -11.03 15.26 20.84
CA LYS A 68 -11.82 14.33 20.01
C LYS A 68 -12.08 14.87 18.61
N ALA A 69 -12.38 16.18 18.49
CA ALA A 69 -12.59 16.83 17.21
C ALA A 69 -11.33 16.87 16.35
N LYS A 70 -10.18 17.21 16.94
CA LYS A 70 -8.86 17.22 16.25
C LYS A 70 -8.40 15.84 15.77
N ARG A 71 -8.91 14.75 16.36
CA ARG A 71 -8.58 13.37 15.95
C ARG A 71 -9.56 12.79 14.91
N ARG A 72 -10.67 13.48 14.64
CA ARG A 72 -11.66 13.08 13.62
C ARG A 72 -11.30 13.59 12.22
N SER A 73 -10.46 14.62 12.12
CA SER A 73 -9.82 15.09 10.89
C SER A 73 -8.59 14.25 10.56
#